data_AF-A0AAE1KRD9-F1
#
_entry.id   AF-A0AAE1KRD9-F1
#
_cell.length_a   1.000
_cell.length_b   1.000
_cell.length_c   1.000
_cell.angle_alpha   90.00
_cell.angle_beta   90.00
_cell.angle_gamma   90.00
#
_symmetry.space_group_name_H-M   'P 1'
#
loop_
_entity.id
_entity.type
_entity.pdbx_description
1 polymer ?
#
loop_
_entity_poly.entity_id
_entity_poly.type
_entity_poly.pdbx_seq_one_letter_code
_entity_poly.pdbx_strand_id
1 'polypeptide(L)'
;MGDGQDDSTGGGGGGGSGGVVSVREETEEGGMVALAVTSSDVSEGSPAEQRLKELERLFLKGPSETGGQSYSVETLLDVLVVLFDECTNSSLRREKTVSDFIEYVDTEPFITTTSADEVKHY
;
A
#
# COMPACT_ATOMS: atom_id res chain seq x y z
N MET A 1 -50.81 22.82 -47.60
CA MET A 1 -50.04 21.56 -47.75
C MET A 1 -49.25 21.37 -46.48
N GLY A 2 -49.65 20.39 -45.65
CA GLY A 2 -48.90 19.96 -44.48
C GLY A 2 -49.62 20.16 -43.15
N ASP A 3 -50.74 19.46 -42.95
CA ASP A 3 -51.35 19.22 -41.63
C ASP A 3 -50.47 18.25 -40.82
N GLY A 4 -50.19 18.59 -39.56
CA GLY A 4 -49.41 17.76 -38.62
C GLY A 4 -50.33 17.23 -37.52
N GLN A 5 -50.32 15.91 -37.36
CA GLN A 5 -51.38 15.09 -36.79
C GLN A 5 -51.01 14.49 -35.41
N ASP A 6 -52.04 14.37 -34.57
CA ASP A 6 -52.37 13.44 -33.48
C ASP A 6 -51.46 13.11 -32.26
N ASP A 7 -52.12 13.18 -31.09
CA ASP A 7 -51.83 12.62 -29.77
C ASP A 7 -51.83 11.08 -29.72
N SER A 8 -51.05 10.46 -28.81
CA SER A 8 -51.53 9.59 -27.70
C SER A 8 -50.53 8.53 -27.20
N THR A 9 -50.36 8.51 -25.87
CA THR A 9 -50.15 7.39 -24.89
C THR A 9 -49.53 6.03 -25.27
N GLY A 10 -48.69 5.51 -24.34
CA GLY A 10 -48.52 4.06 -24.10
C GLY A 10 -47.26 3.71 -23.30
N GLY A 11 -47.41 2.97 -22.17
CA GLY A 11 -46.36 2.68 -21.18
C GLY A 11 -45.63 1.33 -21.34
N GLY A 12 -45.01 0.87 -20.23
CA GLY A 12 -44.62 -0.54 -20.02
C GLY A 12 -43.12 -0.79 -19.79
N GLY A 13 -42.76 -1.34 -18.62
CA GLY A 13 -41.37 -1.62 -18.21
C GLY A 13 -40.78 -2.93 -18.71
N GLY A 14 -39.60 -3.30 -18.18
CA GLY A 14 -38.99 -4.61 -18.37
C GLY A 14 -37.60 -4.71 -17.75
N GLY A 15 -37.41 -5.68 -16.85
CA GLY A 15 -36.17 -5.93 -16.12
C GLY A 15 -35.02 -6.41 -17.02
N GLY A 16 -33.82 -5.94 -16.68
CA GLY A 16 -32.57 -6.40 -17.29
C GLY A 16 -32.21 -7.79 -16.79
N SER A 17 -32.35 -8.76 -17.67
CA SER A 17 -31.72 -10.08 -17.56
C SER A 17 -30.27 -9.97 -18.03
N GLY A 18 -29.32 -10.22 -17.14
CA GLY A 18 -27.93 -10.42 -17.51
C GLY A 18 -27.71 -11.87 -17.94
N GLY A 19 -27.59 -12.10 -19.25
CA GLY A 19 -26.77 -13.18 -19.79
C GLY A 19 -25.29 -12.86 -19.55
N VAL A 20 -24.33 -13.78 -19.56
CA VAL A 20 -24.18 -14.99 -20.37
C VAL A 20 -23.24 -16.00 -19.69
N VAL A 21 -23.38 -17.24 -20.15
CA VAL A 21 -22.85 -18.55 -19.72
C VAL A 21 -21.36 -18.83 -20.06
N SER A 22 -20.86 -19.95 -19.48
CA SER A 22 -19.79 -20.89 -19.93
C SER A 22 -18.45 -20.77 -19.15
N VAL A 23 -17.77 -21.81 -18.64
CA VAL A 23 -17.65 -23.25 -18.96
C VAL A 23 -17.28 -24.05 -17.68
N ARG A 24 -17.67 -25.33 -17.66
CA ARG A 24 -17.33 -26.45 -16.74
C ARG A 24 -15.86 -26.55 -16.28
N GLU A 25 -15.65 -27.07 -15.06
CA GLU A 25 -14.87 -28.29 -14.79
C GLU A 25 -15.44 -29.01 -13.54
N GLU A 26 -15.63 -30.32 -13.64
CA GLU A 26 -15.91 -31.22 -12.50
C GLU A 26 -14.60 -31.87 -12.07
N THR A 27 -14.29 -31.89 -10.78
CA THR A 27 -13.44 -32.95 -10.20
C THR A 27 -13.83 -33.17 -8.75
N GLU A 28 -14.20 -34.42 -8.45
CA GLU A 28 -14.68 -34.92 -7.16
C GLU A 28 -13.56 -35.09 -6.12
N GLU A 29 -13.98 -34.94 -4.85
CA GLU A 29 -13.57 -35.69 -3.66
C GLU A 29 -12.08 -35.70 -3.27
N GLY A 30 -11.72 -34.89 -2.27
CA GLY A 30 -10.43 -35.02 -1.60
C GLY A 30 -10.02 -33.90 -0.66
N GLY A 31 -10.94 -33.39 0.17
CA GLY A 31 -10.60 -32.67 1.40
C GLY A 31 -9.69 -31.45 1.24
N MET A 32 -10.07 -30.50 0.38
CA MET A 32 -9.53 -29.14 0.48
C MET A 32 -10.10 -28.53 1.76
N VAL A 33 -9.28 -28.41 2.80
CA VAL A 33 -9.53 -27.42 3.85
C VAL A 33 -9.46 -26.07 3.15
N ALA A 34 -10.61 -25.61 2.67
CA ALA A 34 -10.80 -24.22 2.34
C ALA A 34 -10.50 -23.47 3.63
N LEU A 35 -9.28 -22.92 3.73
CA LEU A 35 -9.04 -21.79 4.59
C LEU A 35 -9.81 -20.64 3.92
N ALA A 36 -11.13 -20.69 4.05
CA ALA A 36 -11.99 -19.55 3.95
C ALA A 36 -11.63 -18.66 5.13
N VAL A 37 -10.47 -18.02 5.04
CA VAL A 37 -10.23 -16.76 5.73
C VAL A 37 -11.07 -15.73 5.01
N THR A 38 -12.40 -15.83 5.19
CA THR A 38 -13.25 -14.67 5.07
C THR A 38 -13.01 -13.85 6.33
N SER A 39 -11.82 -13.23 6.43
CA SER A 39 -11.72 -11.98 7.17
C SER A 39 -12.37 -10.94 6.29
N SER A 40 -13.70 -10.95 6.32
CA SER A 40 -14.52 -9.79 6.05
C SER A 40 -14.24 -8.77 7.16
N ASP A 41 -13.02 -8.23 7.20
CA ASP A 41 -12.79 -6.93 7.80
C ASP A 41 -13.36 -5.90 6.83
N VAL A 42 -14.69 -5.80 6.80
CA VAL A 42 -15.33 -4.55 6.44
C VAL A 42 -14.87 -3.58 7.52
N SER A 43 -13.74 -2.94 7.27
CA SER A 43 -13.19 -1.92 8.13
C SER A 43 -14.22 -0.78 8.15
N GLU A 44 -15.06 -0.75 9.19
CA GLU A 44 -15.88 0.39 9.62
C GLU A 44 -14.98 1.55 10.07
N GLY A 45 -14.11 1.97 9.18
CA GLY A 45 -13.23 3.12 9.32
C GLY A 45 -13.48 4.06 8.17
N SER A 46 -13.15 5.33 8.38
CA SER A 46 -13.14 6.31 7.29
C SER A 46 -12.28 5.81 6.11
N PRO A 47 -12.49 6.30 4.87
CA PRO A 47 -11.64 5.92 3.74
C PRO A 47 -10.13 6.11 4.01
N ALA A 48 -9.77 7.05 4.89
CA ALA A 48 -8.39 7.25 5.32
C ALA A 48 -7.86 6.08 6.18
N GLU A 49 -8.66 5.55 7.10
CA GLU A 49 -8.30 4.39 7.92
C GLU A 49 -8.16 3.12 7.08
N GLN A 50 -9.04 2.93 6.09
CA GLN A 50 -8.94 1.80 5.16
C GLN A 50 -7.62 1.84 4.38
N ARG A 51 -7.22 3.02 3.88
CA ARG A 51 -5.93 3.22 3.21
C ARG A 51 -4.74 3.00 4.15
N LEU A 52 -4.84 3.40 5.41
CA LEU A 52 -3.78 3.19 6.39
C LEU A 52 -3.58 1.70 6.69
N LYS A 53 -4.68 0.95 6.86
CA LYS A 53 -4.63 -0.52 7.02
C LYS A 53 -4.02 -1.22 5.81
N GLU A 54 -4.33 -0.73 4.61
CA GLU A 54 -3.72 -1.26 3.38
C GLU A 54 -2.21 -1.01 3.33
N LEU A 55 -1.77 0.19 3.74
CA LEU A 55 -0.35 0.56 3.80
C LEU A 55 0.40 -0.30 4.84
N GLU A 56 -0.16 -0.45 6.04
CA GLU A 56 0.40 -1.30 7.09
C GLU A 56 0.60 -2.74 6.58
N ARG A 57 -0.44 -3.31 5.95
CA ARG A 57 -0.36 -4.65 5.35
C ARG A 57 0.72 -4.74 4.26
N LEU A 58 0.93 -3.68 3.48
CA LEU A 58 1.94 -3.66 2.42
C LEU A 58 3.38 -3.67 2.99
N PHE A 59 3.61 -2.95 4.09
CA PHE A 59 4.90 -2.98 4.78
C PHE A 59 5.14 -4.27 5.56
N LEU A 60 4.13 -4.84 6.22
CA LEU A 60 4.27 -6.11 6.96
C LEU A 60 4.60 -7.30 6.04
N LYS A 61 4.04 -7.33 4.83
CA LYS A 61 4.33 -8.35 3.82
C LYS A 61 5.73 -8.24 3.21
N GLY A 62 6.30 -7.04 3.22
CA GLY A 62 7.62 -6.79 2.65
C GLY A 62 7.72 -6.95 1.13
N PRO A 63 8.92 -6.73 0.55
CA PRO A 63 9.10 -6.59 -0.89
C PRO A 63 8.88 -7.90 -1.68
N SER A 64 9.19 -9.04 -1.07
CA SER A 64 9.10 -10.37 -1.72
C SER A 64 7.66 -10.77 -2.00
N GLU A 65 6.74 -10.48 -1.07
CA GLU A 65 5.33 -10.85 -1.19
C GLU A 65 4.48 -9.80 -1.91
N THR A 66 4.98 -8.57 -2.03
CA THR A 66 4.26 -7.45 -2.68
C THR A 66 4.70 -7.20 -4.11
N GLY A 67 5.58 -8.05 -4.68
CA GLY A 67 6.10 -7.85 -6.03
C GLY A 67 6.94 -6.56 -6.16
N GLY A 68 7.67 -6.21 -5.11
CA GLY A 68 8.52 -5.01 -5.07
C GLY A 68 7.77 -3.69 -4.90
N GLN A 69 6.49 -3.72 -4.48
CA GLN A 69 5.71 -2.51 -4.20
C GLN A 69 5.95 -1.95 -2.78
N SER A 70 6.71 -2.66 -1.93
CA SER A 70 7.18 -2.17 -0.64
C SER A 70 8.70 -2.26 -0.52
N TYR A 71 9.27 -1.48 0.40
CA TYR A 71 10.69 -1.51 0.75
C TYR A 71 10.88 -2.27 2.06
N SER A 72 12.02 -2.96 2.16
CA SER A 72 12.45 -3.59 3.41
C SER A 72 12.85 -2.52 4.43
N VAL A 73 12.89 -2.88 5.71
CA VAL A 73 13.36 -1.96 6.76
C VAL A 73 14.83 -1.61 6.50
N GLU A 74 15.64 -2.59 6.08
CA GLU A 74 17.04 -2.43 5.72
C GLU A 74 17.22 -1.35 4.64
N THR A 75 16.41 -1.39 3.57
CA THR A 75 16.47 -0.37 2.52
C THR A 75 16.09 1.02 3.02
N LEU A 76 15.13 1.13 3.95
CA LEU A 76 14.78 2.42 4.54
C LEU A 76 15.91 2.98 5.43
N LEU A 77 16.64 2.09 6.11
CA LEU A 77 17.84 2.47 6.87
C LEU A 77 18.96 2.96 5.94
N ASP A 78 19.20 2.25 4.83
CA ASP A 78 20.19 2.69 3.82
C ASP A 78 19.84 4.08 3.28
N VAL A 79 18.56 4.33 2.97
CA VAL A 79 18.08 5.64 2.53
C VAL A 79 18.29 6.72 3.60
N LEU A 80 18.02 6.41 4.87
CA LEU A 80 18.22 7.35 5.98
C LEU A 80 19.70 7.72 6.14
N VAL A 81 20.61 6.73 6.06
CA VAL A 81 22.06 6.95 6.15
C VAL A 81 22.55 7.81 4.98
N VAL A 82 22.15 7.49 3.75
CA VAL A 82 22.53 8.28 2.57
C VAL A 82 22.00 9.71 2.65
N LEU A 83 20.75 9.90 3.08
CA LEU A 83 20.18 11.23 3.26
C LEU A 83 20.93 12.04 4.32
N PHE A 84 21.28 11.42 5.44
CA PHE A 84 22.07 12.06 6.49
C PHE A 84 23.45 12.47 6.00
N ASP A 85 24.17 11.59 5.29
CA ASP A 85 25.49 11.89 4.73
C ASP A 85 25.42 13.06 3.71
N GLU A 86 24.42 13.06 2.83
CA GLU A 86 24.23 14.15 1.88
C GLU A 86 23.89 15.48 2.59
N CYS A 87 23.04 15.45 3.61
CA CYS A 87 22.67 16.65 4.38
C CYS A 87 23.89 17.23 5.13
N THR A 88 24.72 16.37 5.74
CA THR A 88 25.91 16.80 6.48
C THR A 88 26.99 17.37 5.54
N ASN A 89 27.18 16.78 4.36
CA ASN A 89 28.19 17.22 3.39
C ASN A 89 27.74 18.41 2.52
N SER A 90 26.42 18.60 2.34
CA SER A 90 25.83 19.69 1.55
C SER A 90 25.83 21.07 2.25
N SER A 91 25.63 22.15 1.48
CA SER A 91 25.37 23.48 2.04
C SER A 91 24.04 23.58 2.80
N LEU A 92 23.15 22.59 2.63
CA LEU A 92 21.86 22.49 3.32
C LEU A 92 22.02 22.39 4.85
N ARG A 93 23.16 21.93 5.38
CA ARG A 93 23.45 21.91 6.83
C ARG A 93 23.39 23.27 7.53
N ARG A 94 23.21 24.38 6.80
CA ARG A 94 23.04 25.73 7.35
C ARG A 94 21.56 26.12 7.49
N GLU A 95 20.66 25.39 6.83
CA GLU A 95 19.21 25.57 7.01
C GLU A 95 18.82 25.05 8.38
N LYS A 96 18.01 25.80 9.12
CA LYS A 96 17.64 25.44 10.50
C LYS A 96 16.98 24.07 10.58
N THR A 97 16.05 23.78 9.69
CA THR A 97 15.31 22.50 9.63
C THR A 97 16.25 21.31 9.41
N VAL A 98 17.21 21.43 8.50
CA VAL A 98 18.20 20.39 8.19
C VAL A 98 19.23 20.28 9.31
N SER A 99 19.65 21.39 9.91
CA SER A 99 20.55 21.40 11.07
C SER A 99 19.93 20.69 12.27
N ASP A 100 18.67 20.99 12.57
CA ASP A 100 17.90 20.35 13.65
C ASP A 100 17.74 18.83 13.38
N PHE A 101 17.53 18.43 12.11
CA PHE A 101 17.50 17.02 11.71
C PHE A 101 18.85 16.32 11.91
N ILE A 102 19.96 16.94 11.48
CA ILE A 102 21.31 16.39 11.65
C ILE A 102 21.63 16.22 13.13
N GLU A 103 21.36 17.23 13.96
CA GLU A 103 21.59 17.16 15.41
C GLU A 103 20.76 16.05 16.06
N TYR A 104 19.48 15.93 15.69
CA TYR A 104 18.63 14.86 16.18
C TYR A 104 19.18 13.48 15.82
N VAL A 105 19.57 13.27 14.57
CA VAL A 105 20.07 11.97 14.10
C VAL A 105 21.45 11.63 14.66
N ASP A 106 22.34 12.61 14.81
CA ASP A 106 23.70 12.42 15.34
C ASP A 106 23.70 12.11 16.85
N THR A 107 22.71 12.64 17.58
CA THR A 107 22.55 12.40 19.03
C THR A 107 21.84 11.09 19.36
N GLU A 108 21.10 10.52 18.41
CA GLU A 108 20.40 9.26 18.61
C GLU A 108 21.33 8.05 18.35
N PRO A 109 21.46 7.09 19.28
CA PRO A 109 22.41 5.97 19.16
C PRO A 109 22.07 4.99 18.04
N PHE A 110 20.92 5.14 17.38
CA PHE A 110 20.45 4.21 16.36
C PHE A 110 21.31 4.19 15.09
N ILE A 111 21.91 5.33 14.70
CA ILE A 111 22.72 5.40 13.46
C ILE A 111 24.22 5.23 13.77
N THR A 112 24.66 5.73 14.92
CA THR A 112 26.08 5.70 15.34
C THR A 112 26.56 4.32 15.82
N THR A 113 25.66 3.42 16.24
CA THR A 113 26.01 2.05 16.66
C THR A 113 26.47 1.16 15.51
N THR A 114 26.02 1.43 14.27
CA THR A 114 26.48 0.67 13.08
C THR A 114 27.99 0.81 12.82
N SER A 115 28.63 1.88 13.33
CA SER A 115 30.07 2.14 13.15
C SER A 115 30.91 1.85 14.40
N ALA A 116 30.30 1.65 15.58
CA ALA A 116 31.05 1.60 16.83
C ALA A 116 31.41 0.17 17.29
N ASP A 117 30.79 -0.87 16.73
CA ASP A 117 30.99 -2.27 17.16
C ASP A 117 32.05 -3.06 16.36
N GLU A 118 32.78 -2.45 15.41
CA GLU A 118 33.85 -3.14 14.65
C GLU A 118 35.31 -2.84 15.07
N VAL A 119 35.57 -2.30 16.27
CA VAL A 119 36.98 -2.00 16.68
C VAL A 119 37.39 -2.55 18.04
N LYS A 120 36.63 -3.47 18.66
CA LYS A 120 37.06 -4.08 19.94
C LYS A 120 36.71 -5.56 20.12
N HIS A 121 37.04 -6.44 19.17
CA HIS A 121 37.55 -7.76 19.53
C HIS A 121 38.21 -8.48 18.34
N TYR A 122 39.48 -8.85 18.56
CA TYR A 122 40.46 -9.54 17.70
C TYR A 122 41.35 -8.67 16.80
#